data_AF-A0A1B9ISD0-F1
#
_entry.id   AF-A0A1B9ISD0-F1
#
_cell.length_a   1.000
_cell.length_b   1.000
_cell.length_c   1.000
_cell.angle_alpha   90.00
_cell.angle_beta   90.00
_cell.angle_gamma   90.00
#
_symmetry.space_group_name_H-M   'P 1'
#
loop_
_entity.id
_entity.type
_entity.pdbx_description
1 polymer ?
#
loop_
_entity_poly.entity_id
_entity_poly.type
_entity_poly.pdbx_seq_one_letter_code
_entity_poly.pdbx_strand_id
1 'polypeptide(L)'
;MKVAVIGSGLAGLTTAYLLRKEGVEVYLIEKSSKLGFHSQSVEIPLSPSSQGPDKSKSTRNGRRGMEREVTEKVTEDKWIVDVPMRGFQGGYYPLLLSLYHHLQIPLETHNYKFSFSSSQSTYFIHSGSSGYSIPSLPSRAYQNIFNLVRDIATFVGVAICYSLLVILSFVAYHDLLPSCLCNPGSRKTENEMTLKEFTSILSAFLTQPFTIPIIEYEVWTPLGELFESFFISKLVIPLFSSVGTMTTKDCLQLPMKVILEYIHLTLGTDHYQLSKGYTASTIAELLAKPIREQGEGYVKLSTEIMGLEYDGGVSIKMKHTTAQRQGQQEGQEEELITVDKVVLATPASIAKILLEGLESSLNENRQIKEGRRVGQMRAALGKVNYRETIVVTHRDTSILPSSKDRRDLNFFLPDTSFSSRPSPETHPIPYLTPTENAIYTQATQIISPPKRLQRRGRTDAMVLQTTNPAVAIDTSKVLSVSKLERALPLKQPNKILPQLRSSSLDSCVYISGSYAYPGIPLLEGCVGSAKMTVESLLADAYERRTGFVRPILPAGKLDWEVGKGGRFAKTWRWRWYESTWR
;
A
#
# COMPACT_ATOMS: atom_id res chain seq x y z
N MET A 1 16.32 23.67 16.10
CA MET A 1 15.89 23.43 14.71
C MET A 1 14.40 23.10 14.73
N LYS A 2 13.60 23.87 13.99
CA LYS A 2 12.16 23.73 13.80
C LYS A 2 11.90 23.11 12.43
N VAL A 3 11.10 22.06 12.38
CA VAL A 3 10.75 21.36 11.13
C VAL A 3 9.24 21.24 11.02
N ALA A 4 8.68 21.57 9.87
CA ALA A 4 7.29 21.23 9.56
C ALA A 4 7.24 19.96 8.72
N VAL A 5 6.37 19.03 9.08
CA VAL A 5 6.04 17.84 8.32
C VAL A 5 4.60 17.99 7.81
N ILE A 6 4.46 18.09 6.49
CA ILE A 6 3.18 18.34 5.84
C ILE A 6 2.61 17.01 5.32
N GLY A 7 1.49 16.58 5.90
CA GLY A 7 0.84 15.30 5.64
C GLY A 7 1.09 14.29 6.75
N SER A 8 0.02 13.68 7.27
CA SER A 8 0.06 12.72 8.39
C SER A 8 -0.31 11.29 7.95
N GLY A 9 0.02 10.94 6.70
CA GLY A 9 0.14 9.54 6.29
C GLY A 9 1.30 8.84 7.03
N LEU A 10 1.49 7.53 6.79
CA LEU A 10 2.54 6.77 7.49
C LEU A 10 3.94 7.40 7.34
N ALA A 11 4.27 7.91 6.15
CA ALA A 11 5.55 8.54 5.86
C ALA A 11 5.78 9.79 6.73
N GLY A 12 4.80 10.69 6.77
CA GLY A 12 4.87 11.91 7.57
C GLY A 12 4.86 11.65 9.07
N LEU A 13 3.98 10.77 9.56
CA LEU A 13 3.95 10.36 10.96
C LEU A 13 5.28 9.73 11.41
N THR A 14 5.85 8.85 10.58
CA THR A 14 7.15 8.23 10.88
C THR A 14 8.26 9.28 10.87
N THR A 15 8.28 10.18 9.88
CA THR A 15 9.26 11.28 9.80
C THR A 15 9.20 12.16 11.05
N ALA A 16 8.00 12.63 11.41
CA ALA A 16 7.79 13.49 12.57
C ALA A 16 8.20 12.78 13.88
N TYR A 17 7.83 11.51 14.04
CA TYR A 17 8.21 10.71 15.20
C TYR A 17 9.73 10.57 15.33
N LEU A 18 10.43 10.19 14.25
CA LEU A 18 11.88 10.01 14.27
C LEU A 18 12.62 11.32 14.56
N LEU A 19 12.20 12.44 13.96
CA LEU A 19 12.75 13.77 14.26
C LEU A 19 12.55 14.17 15.72
N ARG A 20 11.35 13.93 16.28
CA ARG A 20 11.07 14.19 17.69
C ARG A 20 11.95 13.38 18.63
N LYS A 21 12.22 12.11 18.31
CA LYS A 21 13.13 11.25 19.09
C LYS A 21 14.58 11.74 19.11
N GLU A 22 14.96 12.56 18.13
CA GLU A 22 16.27 13.20 18.01
C GLU A 22 16.28 14.62 18.58
N GLY A 23 15.19 15.06 19.23
CA GLY A 23 15.10 16.36 19.92
C GLY A 23 14.77 17.55 19.01
N VAL A 24 14.39 17.31 17.75
CA VAL A 24 13.98 18.37 16.81
C VAL A 24 12.58 18.87 17.16
N GLU A 25 12.33 20.17 17.12
CA GLU A 25 10.98 20.72 17.29
C GLU A 25 10.17 20.49 15.99
N VAL A 26 9.01 19.84 16.07
CA VAL A 26 8.26 19.38 14.89
C VAL A 26 6.82 19.86 14.90
N TYR A 27 6.41 20.51 13.82
CA TYR A 27 5.01 20.80 13.51
C TYR A 27 4.49 19.75 12.53
N LEU A 28 3.42 19.03 12.87
CA LEU A 28 2.75 18.08 11.99
C LEU A 28 1.43 18.67 11.51
N ILE A 29 1.29 18.86 10.20
CA ILE A 29 0.15 19.55 9.61
C ILE A 29 -0.62 18.61 8.67
N GLU A 30 -1.94 18.54 8.82
CA GLU A 30 -2.81 17.63 8.10
C GLU A 30 -4.11 18.33 7.66
N LYS A 31 -4.48 18.14 6.40
CA LYS A 31 -5.72 18.68 5.82
C LYS A 31 -6.98 18.00 6.37
N SER A 32 -6.91 16.71 6.66
CA SER A 32 -8.02 15.95 7.24
C SER A 32 -8.26 16.31 8.71
N SER A 33 -9.50 16.12 9.17
CA SER A 33 -9.88 16.25 10.59
C SER A 33 -9.39 15.10 11.46
N LYS A 34 -8.74 14.09 10.87
CA LYS A 34 -8.13 12.93 11.55
C LYS A 34 -6.72 12.72 10.97
N LEU A 35 -5.88 11.97 11.69
CA LEU A 35 -4.57 11.58 11.17
C LEU A 35 -4.73 10.76 9.88
N GLY A 36 -3.99 11.16 8.84
CA GLY A 36 -4.14 10.70 7.47
C GLY A 36 -3.94 9.20 7.28
N PHE A 37 -3.07 8.57 8.08
CA PHE A 37 -2.81 7.13 7.96
C PHE A 37 -4.07 6.26 8.14
N HIS A 38 -5.05 6.70 8.93
CA HIS A 38 -6.28 5.95 9.24
C HIS A 38 -7.57 6.73 8.92
N SER A 39 -7.47 7.86 8.21
CA SER A 39 -8.61 8.75 7.96
C SER A 39 -9.77 8.08 7.20
N GLN A 40 -9.47 6.99 6.49
CA GLN A 40 -10.45 6.20 5.72
C GLN A 40 -10.95 4.95 6.45
N SER A 41 -10.43 4.61 7.63
CA SER A 41 -10.89 3.44 8.39
C SER A 41 -12.36 3.60 8.80
N VAL A 42 -13.11 2.51 8.73
CA VAL A 42 -14.57 2.50 8.85
C VAL A 42 -14.97 1.84 10.15
N GLU A 43 -15.82 2.51 10.93
CA GLU A 43 -16.49 1.90 12.08
C GLU A 43 -17.69 1.11 11.57
N ILE A 44 -17.67 -0.21 11.78
CA ILE A 44 -18.73 -1.11 11.33
C ILE A 44 -19.90 -0.99 12.29
N PRO A 45 -21.10 -0.59 11.82
CA PRO A 45 -22.27 -0.51 12.68
C PRO A 45 -22.60 -1.91 13.21
N LEU A 46 -22.49 -2.07 14.52
CA LEU A 46 -23.01 -3.21 15.24
C LEU A 46 -24.50 -2.93 15.44
N SER A 47 -25.38 -3.68 14.78
CA SER A 47 -26.82 -3.42 14.82
C SER A 47 -27.32 -3.23 16.27
N PRO A 48 -28.06 -2.14 16.57
CA PRO A 48 -28.81 -2.04 17.82
C PRO A 48 -30.00 -3.01 17.79
N SER A 49 -30.35 -3.50 18.97
CA SER A 49 -31.61 -4.18 19.26
C SER A 49 -32.80 -3.54 18.55
N SER A 50 -33.67 -4.38 18.00
CA SER A 50 -35.08 -4.12 17.69
C SER A 50 -35.67 -2.89 18.37
N GLN A 51 -35.69 -1.74 17.67
CA GLN A 51 -36.67 -0.70 17.94
C GLN A 51 -37.92 -1.05 17.13
N GLY A 52 -38.79 -1.86 17.75
CA GLY A 52 -40.21 -1.89 17.41
C GLY A 52 -40.89 -0.67 18.04
N PRO A 53 -42.04 -0.23 17.49
CA PRO A 53 -42.64 1.06 17.79
C PRO A 53 -43.17 1.11 19.22
N ASP A 54 -43.17 2.34 19.76
CA ASP A 54 -43.85 2.76 20.98
C ASP A 54 -45.11 1.94 21.26
N LYS A 55 -45.05 1.12 22.32
CA LYS A 55 -46.25 0.68 23.04
C LYS A 55 -46.14 1.19 24.46
N SER A 56 -46.76 2.34 24.65
CA SER A 56 -47.32 2.79 25.91
C SER A 56 -48.03 1.64 26.63
N LYS A 57 -47.44 1.14 27.73
CA LYS A 57 -48.17 0.42 28.77
C LYS A 57 -47.61 0.73 30.15
N SER A 58 -48.36 1.59 30.84
CA SER A 58 -48.93 1.32 32.16
C SER A 58 -47.98 0.94 33.29
N THR A 59 -47.71 1.96 34.12
CA THR A 59 -47.56 1.90 35.58
C THR A 59 -48.20 0.69 36.27
N ARG A 60 -47.42 -0.08 37.04
CA ARG A 60 -47.73 -0.44 38.44
C ARG A 60 -46.60 -1.24 39.15
N ASN A 61 -46.30 -0.77 40.36
CA ASN A 61 -45.87 -1.47 41.57
C ASN A 61 -44.47 -2.12 41.66
N GLY A 62 -43.54 -1.36 42.25
CA GLY A 62 -43.02 -1.57 43.60
C GLY A 62 -42.41 -2.92 43.99
N ARG A 63 -41.08 -2.95 44.17
CA ARG A 63 -40.40 -3.50 45.36
C ARG A 63 -38.91 -3.12 45.37
N ARG A 64 -38.47 -2.56 46.49
CA ARG A 64 -37.07 -2.29 46.87
C ARG A 64 -36.27 -3.59 46.84
N GLY A 65 -35.16 -3.60 46.09
CA GLY A 65 -34.12 -4.62 46.13
C GLY A 65 -32.77 -3.96 45.90
N MET A 66 -31.83 -4.23 46.79
CA MET A 66 -30.52 -3.59 46.92
C MET A 66 -29.64 -3.79 45.67
N GLU A 67 -29.33 -2.73 44.93
CA GLU A 67 -28.37 -2.75 43.82
C GLU A 67 -26.95 -2.57 44.36
N ARG A 68 -26.12 -3.62 44.19
CA ARG A 68 -24.67 -3.48 44.20
C ARG A 68 -24.28 -2.75 42.91
N GLU A 69 -23.79 -1.53 43.04
CA GLU A 69 -23.07 -0.84 41.97
C GLU A 69 -21.79 -1.63 41.64
N VAL A 70 -21.87 -2.49 40.63
CA VAL A 70 -20.70 -2.87 39.84
C VAL A 70 -20.67 -1.88 38.68
N THR A 71 -19.81 -0.89 38.79
CA THR A 71 -19.49 0.05 37.70
C THR A 71 -18.69 -0.69 36.63
N GLU A 72 -19.32 -1.59 35.88
CA GLU A 72 -18.80 -2.03 34.60
C GLU A 72 -18.89 -0.83 33.66
N LYS A 73 -17.74 -0.20 33.38
CA LYS A 73 -17.59 0.69 32.23
C LYS A 73 -17.94 -0.13 30.98
N VAL A 74 -19.18 0.00 30.50
CA VAL A 74 -19.59 -0.47 29.18
C VAL A 74 -18.84 0.37 28.16
N THR A 75 -17.61 -0.01 27.84
CA THR A 75 -16.96 0.47 26.62
C THR A 75 -17.76 -0.10 25.47
N GLU A 76 -18.50 0.75 24.75
CA GLU A 76 -19.19 0.35 23.53
C GLU A 76 -18.19 -0.37 22.61
N ASP A 77 -18.48 -1.63 22.29
CA ASP A 77 -17.61 -2.47 21.47
C ASP A 77 -17.53 -1.87 20.05
N LYS A 78 -16.48 -1.12 19.73
CA LYS A 78 -16.28 -0.61 18.37
C LYS A 78 -15.55 -1.64 17.50
N TRP A 79 -16.11 -1.97 16.34
CA TRP A 79 -15.42 -2.78 15.33
C TRP A 79 -14.95 -1.88 14.18
N ILE A 80 -13.65 -1.62 14.11
CA ILE A 80 -13.05 -0.81 13.05
C ILE A 80 -12.42 -1.72 12.00
N VAL A 81 -12.68 -1.42 10.73
CA VAL A 81 -12.03 -2.05 9.57
C VAL A 81 -11.15 -1.01 8.89
N ASP A 82 -9.86 -1.31 8.75
CA ASP A 82 -8.94 -0.43 8.05
C ASP A 82 -9.19 -0.48 6.54
N VAL A 83 -9.18 0.71 5.93
CA VAL A 83 -9.34 0.91 4.48
C VAL A 83 -8.11 1.65 3.96
N PRO A 84 -7.42 1.16 2.90
CA PRO A 84 -7.58 -0.17 2.31
C PRO A 84 -7.05 -1.26 3.26
N MET A 85 -7.17 -2.53 2.85
CA MET A 85 -6.52 -3.68 3.49
C MET A 85 -5.03 -3.40 3.75
N ARG A 86 -4.56 -3.73 4.95
CA ARG A 86 -3.18 -3.47 5.42
C ARG A 86 -2.41 -4.73 5.79
N GLY A 87 -2.71 -5.82 5.09
CA GLY A 87 -1.86 -7.02 5.15
C GLY A 87 -0.53 -6.77 4.45
N PHE A 88 0.56 -7.31 4.99
CA PHE A 88 1.89 -7.16 4.41
C PHE A 88 2.71 -8.45 4.61
N GLN A 89 3.69 -8.70 3.75
CA GLN A 89 4.44 -9.95 3.75
C GLN A 89 5.90 -9.73 4.16
N GLY A 90 6.32 -10.34 5.27
CA GLY A 90 7.45 -9.84 6.07
C GLY A 90 8.74 -9.54 5.31
N GLY A 91 9.15 -10.40 4.37
CA GLY A 91 10.43 -10.25 3.69
C GLY A 91 10.57 -9.02 2.80
N TYR A 92 9.46 -8.38 2.39
CA TYR A 92 9.44 -7.10 1.68
C TYR A 92 9.34 -5.89 2.62
N TYR A 93 9.03 -6.09 3.91
CA TYR A 93 8.72 -5.02 4.88
C TYR A 93 9.65 -4.98 6.10
N PRO A 94 10.97 -5.11 5.96
CA PRO A 94 11.87 -5.14 7.12
C PRO A 94 11.85 -3.84 7.93
N LEU A 95 11.75 -2.67 7.31
CA LEU A 95 11.74 -1.40 8.05
C LEU A 95 10.41 -1.19 8.77
N LEU A 96 9.28 -1.53 8.13
CA LEU A 96 7.97 -1.51 8.78
C LEU A 96 7.93 -2.46 9.99
N LEU A 97 8.46 -3.68 9.85
CA LEU A 97 8.55 -4.63 10.95
C LEU A 97 9.40 -4.11 12.11
N SER A 98 10.55 -3.50 11.82
CA SER A 98 11.39 -2.85 12.85
C SER A 98 10.64 -1.70 13.55
N LEU A 99 9.91 -0.87 12.81
CA LEU A 99 9.09 0.19 13.37
C LEU A 99 7.98 -0.36 14.28
N TYR A 100 7.25 -1.37 13.84
CA TYR A 100 6.17 -1.97 14.62
C TYR A 100 6.69 -2.71 15.86
N HIS A 101 7.84 -3.37 15.75
CA HIS A 101 8.52 -3.96 16.90
C HIS A 101 8.90 -2.89 17.94
N HIS A 102 9.47 -1.77 17.50
CA HIS A 102 9.81 -0.65 18.38
C HIS A 102 8.59 -0.03 19.06
N LEU A 103 7.47 0.11 18.33
CA LEU A 103 6.20 0.59 18.86
C LEU A 103 5.46 -0.47 19.70
N GLN A 104 6.02 -1.67 19.85
CA GLN A 104 5.42 -2.79 20.57
C GLN A 104 4.03 -3.16 20.03
N ILE A 105 3.86 -3.06 18.72
CA ILE A 105 2.62 -3.43 18.02
C ILE A 105 2.64 -4.94 17.76
N PRO A 106 1.71 -5.72 18.36
CA PRO A 106 1.63 -7.14 18.12
C PRO A 106 1.09 -7.44 16.71
N LEU A 107 1.65 -8.47 16.08
CA LEU A 107 1.30 -8.92 14.74
C LEU A 107 0.77 -10.37 14.77
N GLU A 108 -0.26 -10.65 13.98
CA GLU A 108 -0.78 -12.00 13.74
C GLU A 108 -0.35 -12.48 12.34
N THR A 109 0.07 -13.73 12.23
CA THR A 109 0.34 -14.37 10.93
C THR A 109 -0.96 -14.86 10.30
N HIS A 110 -1.09 -14.68 8.99
CA HIS A 110 -2.26 -15.07 8.21
C HIS A 110 -1.83 -15.86 6.97
N ASN A 111 -2.46 -17.02 6.76
CA ASN A 111 -2.26 -17.82 5.55
C ASN A 111 -3.41 -17.56 4.59
N TYR A 112 -3.31 -16.50 3.79
CA TYR A 112 -4.36 -16.16 2.83
C TYR A 112 -4.49 -17.24 1.77
N LYS A 113 -5.74 -17.60 1.48
CA LYS A 113 -6.08 -18.32 0.27
C LYS A 113 -6.68 -17.36 -0.74
N PHE A 114 -6.44 -17.65 -2.01
CA PHE A 114 -6.82 -16.82 -3.14
C PHE A 114 -7.65 -17.65 -4.13
N SER A 115 -8.75 -17.08 -4.61
CA SER A 115 -9.49 -17.62 -5.75
C SER A 115 -9.34 -16.68 -6.94
N PHE A 116 -9.09 -17.21 -8.13
CA PHE A 116 -9.00 -16.45 -9.37
C PHE A 116 -10.17 -16.83 -10.27
N SER A 117 -10.99 -15.84 -10.63
CA SER A 117 -12.24 -16.04 -11.36
C SER A 117 -12.34 -15.14 -12.57
N SER A 118 -13.04 -15.62 -13.59
CA SER A 118 -13.52 -14.85 -14.73
C SER A 118 -15.05 -14.70 -14.65
N SER A 119 -15.65 -14.09 -15.67
CA SER A 119 -17.11 -13.99 -15.84
C SER A 119 -17.82 -15.36 -15.81
N GLN A 120 -17.12 -16.44 -16.16
CA GLN A 120 -17.71 -17.78 -16.27
C GLN A 120 -17.60 -18.60 -14.98
N SER A 121 -16.39 -18.69 -14.40
CA SER A 121 -16.13 -19.53 -13.23
C SER A 121 -14.77 -19.21 -12.58
N THR A 122 -14.56 -19.75 -11.38
CA THR A 122 -13.23 -19.85 -10.77
C THR A 122 -12.37 -20.82 -11.57
N TYR A 123 -11.22 -20.34 -12.07
CA TYR A 123 -10.30 -21.13 -12.90
C TYR A 123 -9.02 -21.53 -12.17
N PHE A 124 -8.69 -20.92 -11.03
CA PHE A 124 -7.53 -21.29 -10.23
C PHE A 124 -7.73 -20.96 -8.75
N ILE A 125 -7.16 -21.78 -7.87
CA ILE A 125 -7.14 -21.53 -6.43
C ILE A 125 -5.71 -21.69 -5.93
N HIS A 126 -5.22 -20.66 -5.25
CA HIS A 126 -3.90 -20.64 -4.66
C HIS A 126 -4.01 -20.58 -3.13
N SER A 127 -3.20 -21.34 -2.43
CA SER A 127 -3.10 -21.26 -0.97
C SER A 127 -1.75 -20.64 -0.62
N GLY A 128 -1.77 -19.43 -0.09
CA GLY A 128 -0.59 -18.60 0.15
C GLY A 128 0.24 -18.95 1.37
N SER A 129 0.35 -20.23 1.75
CA SER A 129 1.22 -20.66 2.87
C SER A 129 2.69 -20.73 2.44
N SER A 130 3.17 -19.63 1.84
CA SER A 130 4.57 -19.39 1.49
C SER A 130 5.25 -20.51 0.69
N GLY A 131 4.48 -21.18 -0.19
CA GLY A 131 4.97 -22.25 -1.07
C GLY A 131 4.71 -23.68 -0.57
N TYR A 132 4.19 -23.88 0.65
CA TYR A 132 4.03 -25.20 1.28
C TYR A 132 2.59 -25.76 1.28
N SER A 133 1.69 -25.18 0.50
CA SER A 133 0.27 -25.54 0.57
C SER A 133 -0.09 -26.80 -0.23
N ILE A 134 -1.04 -27.58 0.28
CA ILE A 134 -1.73 -28.62 -0.50
C ILE A 134 -2.50 -27.95 -1.66
N PRO A 135 -2.38 -28.47 -2.90
CA PRO A 135 -3.15 -27.97 -4.05
C PRO A 135 -4.65 -27.97 -3.76
N SER A 136 -5.32 -26.85 -4.03
CA SER A 136 -6.79 -26.80 -4.07
C SER A 136 -7.19 -26.60 -5.52
N LEU A 137 -8.02 -27.49 -6.05
CA LEU A 137 -8.60 -27.29 -7.38
C LEU A 137 -9.93 -26.52 -7.26
N PRO A 138 -10.29 -25.72 -8.28
CA PRO A 138 -11.61 -25.10 -8.36
C PRO A 138 -12.74 -26.15 -8.38
N SER A 139 -13.93 -25.77 -7.90
CA SER A 139 -15.07 -26.68 -7.81
C SER A 139 -15.49 -27.30 -9.16
N ARG A 140 -15.27 -26.59 -10.28
CA ARG A 140 -15.51 -27.09 -11.64
C ARG A 140 -14.66 -28.30 -12.03
N ALA A 141 -13.49 -28.48 -11.41
CA ALA A 141 -12.57 -29.59 -11.69
C ALA A 141 -13.24 -30.93 -11.36
N TYR A 142 -14.13 -30.94 -10.36
CA TYR A 142 -14.80 -32.14 -9.87
C TYR A 142 -16.12 -32.45 -10.59
N GLN A 143 -16.49 -31.70 -11.63
CA GLN A 143 -17.73 -31.95 -12.38
C GLN A 143 -17.61 -33.12 -13.36
N ASN A 144 -16.44 -33.33 -13.96
CA ASN A 144 -16.15 -34.47 -14.82
C ASN A 144 -14.63 -34.74 -14.89
N ILE A 145 -14.26 -35.94 -15.34
CA ILE A 145 -12.85 -36.39 -15.34
C ILE A 145 -11.96 -35.57 -16.29
N PHE A 146 -12.49 -35.09 -17.42
CA PHE A 146 -11.72 -34.27 -18.36
C PHE A 146 -11.33 -32.91 -17.77
N ASN A 147 -12.26 -32.28 -17.05
CA ASN A 147 -11.98 -31.04 -16.31
C ASN A 147 -10.93 -31.27 -15.22
N LEU A 148 -11.02 -32.39 -14.49
CA LEU A 148 -10.06 -32.75 -13.46
C LEU A 148 -8.64 -32.89 -14.03
N VAL A 149 -8.49 -33.68 -15.10
CA VAL A 149 -7.18 -33.89 -15.77
C VAL A 149 -6.63 -32.57 -16.29
N ARG A 150 -7.46 -31.75 -16.94
CA ARG A 150 -7.04 -30.43 -17.44
C ARG A 150 -6.59 -29.50 -16.31
N ASP A 151 -7.36 -29.39 -15.23
CA ASP A 151 -7.03 -28.50 -14.11
C ASP A 151 -5.79 -29.01 -13.33
N ILE A 152 -5.56 -30.33 -13.25
CA ILE A 152 -4.30 -30.91 -12.74
C ILE A 152 -3.12 -30.57 -13.65
N ALA A 153 -3.25 -30.78 -14.96
CA ALA A 153 -2.19 -30.44 -15.92
C ALA A 153 -1.85 -28.94 -15.86
N THR A 154 -2.87 -28.09 -15.78
CA THR A 154 -2.72 -26.64 -15.59
C THR A 154 -1.99 -26.33 -14.28
N PHE A 155 -2.35 -26.99 -13.18
CA PHE A 155 -1.69 -26.82 -11.89
C PHE A 155 -0.21 -27.20 -11.95
N VAL A 156 0.14 -28.32 -12.57
CA VAL A 156 1.53 -28.77 -12.76
C VAL A 156 2.30 -27.76 -13.62
N GLY A 157 1.71 -27.31 -14.74
CA GLY A 157 2.31 -26.27 -15.58
C GLY A 157 2.59 -24.97 -14.81
N VAL A 158 1.61 -24.51 -14.03
CA VAL A 158 1.76 -23.34 -13.14
C VAL A 158 2.88 -23.55 -12.12
N ALA A 159 3.01 -24.75 -11.53
CA ALA A 159 4.08 -25.05 -10.60
C ALA A 159 5.47 -24.98 -11.26
N ILE A 160 5.59 -25.46 -12.51
CA ILE A 160 6.83 -25.36 -13.30
C ILE A 160 7.15 -23.88 -13.60
N CYS A 161 6.17 -23.12 -14.10
CA CYS A 161 6.34 -21.69 -14.39
C CYS A 161 6.71 -20.89 -13.13
N TYR A 162 6.09 -21.20 -11.99
CA TYR A 162 6.41 -20.56 -10.72
C TYR A 162 7.83 -20.89 -10.24
N SER A 163 8.24 -22.16 -10.36
CA SER A 163 9.60 -22.58 -10.00
C SER A 163 10.65 -21.88 -10.87
N LEU A 164 10.40 -21.78 -12.17
CA LEU A 164 11.23 -21.00 -13.09
C LEU A 164 11.31 -19.53 -12.66
N LEU A 165 10.18 -18.91 -12.33
CA LEU A 165 10.13 -17.52 -11.89
C LEU A 165 10.88 -17.30 -10.57
N VAL A 166 10.83 -18.26 -9.63
CA VAL A 166 11.61 -18.24 -8.38
C VAL A 166 13.11 -18.27 -8.68
N ILE A 167 13.56 -19.17 -9.55
CA ILE A 167 14.98 -19.25 -9.96
C ILE A 167 15.42 -17.93 -10.60
N LEU A 168 14.63 -17.40 -11.54
CA LEU A 168 14.93 -16.13 -12.20
C LEU A 168 14.91 -14.96 -11.21
N SER A 169 14.04 -15.00 -10.20
CA SER A 169 13.99 -13.96 -9.15
C SER A 169 15.26 -13.93 -8.30
N PHE A 170 15.79 -15.11 -7.95
CA PHE A 170 17.06 -15.23 -7.24
C PHE A 170 18.22 -14.71 -8.08
N VAL A 171 18.30 -15.14 -9.34
CA VAL A 171 19.34 -14.69 -10.28
C VAL A 171 19.28 -13.17 -10.50
N ALA A 172 18.08 -12.61 -10.63
CA ALA A 172 17.86 -11.17 -10.77
C ALA A 172 18.23 -10.38 -9.52
N TYR A 173 17.92 -10.92 -8.33
CA TYR A 173 18.27 -10.28 -7.06
C TYR A 173 19.79 -10.08 -6.91
N HIS A 174 20.56 -10.99 -7.50
CA HIS A 174 22.02 -10.97 -7.55
C HIS A 174 22.60 -10.26 -8.78
N ASP A 175 21.76 -9.60 -9.60
CA ASP A 175 22.16 -8.92 -10.84
C ASP A 175 22.87 -9.84 -11.86
N LEU A 176 22.54 -11.14 -11.87
CA LEU A 176 23.13 -12.17 -12.75
C LEU A 176 22.21 -12.62 -13.89
N LEU A 177 21.13 -11.87 -14.18
CA LEU A 177 20.23 -12.26 -15.27
C LEU A 177 20.98 -12.30 -16.60
N PRO A 178 20.68 -13.28 -17.48
CA PRO A 178 21.24 -13.31 -18.83
C PRO A 178 21.02 -11.99 -19.57
N SER A 179 21.94 -11.62 -20.45
CA SER A 179 21.88 -10.35 -21.20
C SER A 179 20.59 -10.22 -22.03
N CYS A 180 20.07 -11.33 -22.57
CA CYS A 180 18.79 -11.38 -23.28
C CYS A 180 17.58 -11.03 -22.39
N LEU A 181 17.68 -11.24 -21.07
CA LEU A 181 16.67 -10.91 -20.06
C LEU A 181 16.99 -9.62 -19.29
N CYS A 182 18.09 -8.96 -19.63
CA CYS A 182 18.45 -7.64 -19.09
C CYS A 182 18.20 -6.52 -20.10
N ASN A 183 18.59 -6.72 -21.36
CA ASN A 183 18.50 -5.75 -22.45
C ASN A 183 18.54 -6.50 -23.80
N PRO A 184 17.38 -6.80 -24.42
CA PRO A 184 17.37 -7.42 -25.74
C PRO A 184 17.83 -6.39 -26.79
N GLY A 185 19.12 -6.42 -27.15
CA GLY A 185 19.59 -5.86 -28.41
C GLY A 185 20.17 -4.43 -28.45
N SER A 186 20.72 -3.85 -27.37
CA SER A 186 21.49 -2.60 -27.52
C SER A 186 22.58 -2.35 -26.48
N ARG A 187 23.80 -2.12 -26.97
CA ARG A 187 24.80 -1.28 -26.30
C ARG A 187 24.18 0.13 -26.22
N LYS A 188 23.76 0.57 -25.02
CA LYS A 188 23.22 1.93 -24.69
C LYS A 188 21.71 2.16 -24.87
N THR A 189 20.84 1.34 -24.31
CA THR A 189 19.47 1.80 -24.01
C THR A 189 19.20 1.74 -22.51
N GLU A 190 18.82 2.89 -21.96
CA GLU A 190 18.67 3.18 -20.53
C GLU A 190 17.32 2.71 -19.94
N ASN A 191 16.56 1.91 -20.69
CA ASN A 191 15.21 1.48 -20.30
C ASN A 191 15.27 0.02 -19.82
N GLU A 192 14.69 -0.22 -18.65
CA GLU A 192 14.63 -1.55 -18.06
C GLU A 192 13.61 -2.43 -18.79
N MET A 193 13.93 -3.72 -18.94
CA MET A 193 13.01 -4.71 -19.51
C MET A 193 11.67 -4.71 -18.76
N THR A 194 10.58 -4.62 -19.50
CA THR A 194 9.22 -4.65 -18.97
C THR A 194 8.71 -6.07 -18.79
N LEU A 195 7.66 -6.26 -17.97
CA LEU A 195 6.97 -7.55 -17.84
C LEU A 195 6.48 -8.08 -19.20
N LYS A 196 6.00 -7.20 -20.08
CA LYS A 196 5.54 -7.58 -21.42
C LYS A 196 6.68 -8.20 -22.25
N GLU A 197 7.81 -7.51 -22.34
CA GLU A 197 8.98 -7.97 -23.11
C GLU A 197 9.54 -9.26 -22.52
N PHE A 198 9.68 -9.33 -21.20
CA PHE A 198 10.09 -10.53 -20.47
C PHE A 198 9.17 -11.72 -20.79
N THR A 199 7.86 -11.49 -20.77
CA THR A 199 6.85 -12.53 -21.03
C THR A 199 6.98 -13.06 -22.45
N SER A 200 7.06 -12.18 -23.45
CA SER A 200 7.20 -12.60 -24.85
C SER A 200 8.50 -13.37 -25.11
N ILE A 201 9.62 -12.93 -24.54
CA ILE A 201 10.91 -13.62 -24.70
C ILE A 201 10.88 -15.00 -24.06
N LEU A 202 10.39 -15.11 -22.82
CA LEU A 202 10.37 -16.38 -22.10
C LEU A 202 9.32 -17.34 -22.67
N SER A 203 8.15 -16.84 -23.09
CA SER A 203 7.13 -17.61 -23.81
C SER A 203 7.68 -18.21 -25.11
N ALA A 204 8.38 -17.40 -25.92
CA ALA A 204 9.02 -17.87 -27.15
C ALA A 204 10.08 -18.93 -26.90
N PHE A 205 10.88 -18.78 -25.84
CA PHE A 205 11.88 -19.78 -25.43
C PHE A 205 11.23 -21.10 -24.99
N LEU A 206 10.20 -21.04 -24.14
CA LEU A 206 9.50 -22.22 -23.61
C LEU A 206 8.62 -22.94 -24.65
N THR A 207 8.37 -22.31 -25.79
CA THR A 207 7.63 -22.92 -26.92
C THR A 207 8.54 -23.79 -27.80
N GLN A 208 9.86 -23.58 -27.75
CA GLN A 208 10.81 -24.41 -28.49
C GLN A 208 10.81 -25.84 -27.94
N PRO A 209 10.89 -26.87 -28.81
CA PRO A 209 11.05 -28.25 -28.35
C PRO A 209 12.34 -28.38 -27.56
N PHE A 210 12.30 -29.11 -26.43
CA PHE A 210 13.50 -29.37 -25.64
C PHE A 210 14.04 -30.75 -26.00
N THR A 211 15.34 -30.83 -26.27
CA THR A 211 16.03 -32.10 -26.55
C THR A 211 16.39 -32.77 -25.23
N ILE A 212 15.96 -34.02 -25.02
CA ILE A 212 16.40 -34.80 -23.86
C ILE A 212 17.83 -35.29 -24.13
N PRO A 213 18.85 -34.83 -23.36
CA PRO A 213 20.26 -35.05 -23.72
C PRO A 213 20.69 -36.51 -23.83
N ILE A 214 19.99 -37.41 -23.14
CA ILE A 214 20.35 -38.83 -23.03
C ILE A 214 19.82 -39.66 -24.21
N ILE A 215 18.72 -39.22 -24.83
CA ILE A 215 18.02 -39.98 -25.88
C ILE A 215 17.86 -39.19 -27.18
N GLU A 216 18.42 -37.98 -27.26
CA GLU A 216 18.35 -37.05 -28.40
C GLU A 216 16.93 -36.85 -28.96
N TYR A 217 15.92 -37.04 -28.10
CA TYR A 217 14.52 -36.94 -28.48
C TYR A 217 13.99 -35.55 -28.17
N GLU A 218 13.39 -34.91 -29.18
CA GLU A 218 12.75 -33.60 -29.04
C GLU A 218 11.33 -33.74 -28.50
N VAL A 219 11.09 -33.15 -27.33
CA VAL A 219 9.76 -33.11 -26.72
C VAL A 219 9.20 -31.70 -26.82
N TRP A 220 8.05 -31.59 -27.49
CA TRP A 220 7.26 -30.36 -27.49
C TRP A 220 6.40 -30.28 -26.23
N THR A 221 6.27 -29.07 -25.67
CA THR A 221 5.39 -28.81 -24.52
C THR A 221 4.54 -27.56 -24.73
N PRO A 222 3.34 -27.48 -24.14
CA PRO A 222 2.51 -26.27 -24.18
C PRO A 222 2.97 -25.19 -23.19
N LEU A 223 4.20 -25.28 -22.67
CA LEU A 223 4.64 -24.48 -21.52
C LEU A 223 4.78 -22.99 -21.86
N GLY A 224 5.16 -22.64 -23.09
CA GLY A 224 5.21 -21.23 -23.53
C GLY A 224 3.84 -20.56 -23.54
N GLU A 225 2.85 -21.18 -24.18
CA GLU A 225 1.46 -20.67 -24.18
C GLU A 225 0.87 -20.65 -22.76
N LEU A 226 1.11 -21.69 -21.96
CA LEU A 226 0.66 -21.72 -20.57
C LEU A 226 1.33 -20.61 -19.74
N PHE A 227 2.61 -20.32 -19.97
CA PHE A 227 3.33 -19.26 -19.28
C PHE A 227 2.71 -17.89 -19.57
N GLU A 228 2.46 -17.56 -20.84
CA GLU A 228 1.92 -16.25 -21.23
C GLU A 228 0.41 -16.12 -20.98
N SER A 229 -0.38 -17.03 -21.55
CA SER A 229 -1.84 -16.93 -21.61
C SER A 229 -2.54 -17.32 -20.30
N PHE A 230 -1.87 -18.09 -19.44
CA PHE A 230 -2.42 -18.52 -18.15
C PHE A 230 -1.63 -17.98 -16.96
N PHE A 231 -0.35 -18.32 -16.83
CA PHE A 231 0.43 -17.99 -15.64
C PHE A 231 0.62 -16.47 -15.48
N ILE A 232 1.15 -15.78 -16.49
CA ILE A 232 1.31 -14.32 -16.44
C ILE A 232 -0.05 -13.63 -16.48
N SER A 233 -0.87 -13.92 -17.49
CA SER A 233 -2.10 -13.17 -17.75
C SER A 233 -3.20 -13.39 -16.71
N LYS A 234 -3.32 -14.59 -16.13
CA LYS A 234 -4.41 -14.94 -15.23
C LYS A 234 -4.00 -15.10 -13.77
N LEU A 235 -2.72 -15.16 -13.44
CA LEU A 235 -2.25 -15.26 -12.05
C LEU A 235 -1.36 -14.08 -11.64
N VAL A 236 -0.26 -13.85 -12.35
CA VAL A 236 0.71 -12.81 -11.98
C VAL A 236 0.10 -11.41 -12.13
N ILE A 237 -0.50 -11.10 -13.28
CA ILE A 237 -1.13 -9.80 -13.51
C ILE A 237 -2.23 -9.52 -12.47
N PRO A 238 -3.18 -10.43 -12.19
CA PRO A 238 -4.19 -10.18 -11.17
C PRO A 238 -3.61 -9.93 -9.76
N LEU A 239 -2.57 -10.66 -9.37
CA LEU A 239 -1.89 -10.42 -8.09
C LEU A 239 -1.29 -9.02 -8.03
N PHE A 240 -0.47 -8.61 -9.01
CA PHE A 240 0.14 -7.29 -9.01
C PHE A 240 -0.88 -6.17 -9.23
N SER A 241 -1.90 -6.39 -10.05
CA SER A 241 -3.03 -5.48 -10.24
C SER A 241 -3.74 -5.21 -8.91
N SER A 242 -3.95 -6.24 -8.09
CA SER A 242 -4.55 -6.08 -6.76
C SER A 242 -3.63 -5.38 -5.74
N VAL A 243 -2.35 -5.77 -5.67
CA VAL A 243 -1.37 -5.24 -4.69
C VAL A 243 -1.05 -3.78 -4.96
N GLY A 244 -0.81 -3.41 -6.22
CA GLY A 244 -0.46 -2.05 -6.62
C GLY A 244 -1.63 -1.24 -7.17
N THR A 245 -2.85 -1.79 -7.19
CA THR A 245 -4.07 -1.16 -7.75
C THR A 245 -3.87 -0.68 -9.19
N MET A 246 -3.20 -1.52 -9.97
CA MET A 246 -2.72 -1.22 -11.31
C MET A 246 -3.68 -1.77 -12.36
N THR A 247 -3.77 -1.12 -13.52
CA THR A 247 -4.42 -1.76 -14.67
C THR A 247 -3.55 -2.91 -15.20
N THR A 248 -4.15 -3.83 -15.95
CA THR A 248 -3.41 -4.85 -16.72
C THR A 248 -2.29 -4.24 -17.57
N LYS A 249 -2.57 -3.10 -18.21
CA LYS A 249 -1.59 -2.36 -19.02
C LYS A 249 -0.44 -1.80 -18.18
N ASP A 250 -0.75 -1.24 -17.00
CA ASP A 250 0.27 -0.75 -16.08
C ASP A 250 1.17 -1.92 -15.61
N CYS A 251 0.58 -3.07 -15.23
CA CYS A 251 1.33 -4.27 -14.84
C CYS A 251 2.29 -4.75 -15.93
N LEU A 252 1.84 -4.80 -17.19
CA LEU A 252 2.66 -5.19 -18.34
C LEU A 252 3.82 -4.23 -18.60
N GLN A 253 3.68 -2.95 -18.24
CA GLN A 253 4.71 -1.92 -18.39
C GLN A 253 5.65 -1.81 -17.18
N LEU A 254 5.44 -2.59 -16.13
CA LEU A 254 6.32 -2.55 -14.97
C LEU A 254 7.72 -3.03 -15.33
N PRO A 255 8.77 -2.40 -14.77
CA PRO A 255 10.11 -2.95 -14.83
C PRO A 255 10.14 -4.34 -14.21
N MET A 256 10.61 -5.34 -14.97
CA MET A 256 10.61 -6.74 -14.55
C MET A 256 11.47 -6.94 -13.29
N LYS A 257 12.54 -6.15 -13.14
CA LYS A 257 13.40 -6.16 -11.95
C LYS A 257 12.60 -5.90 -10.66
N VAL A 258 11.65 -4.97 -10.68
CA VAL A 258 10.79 -4.67 -9.52
C VAL A 258 9.92 -5.87 -9.14
N ILE A 259 9.38 -6.58 -10.13
CA ILE A 259 8.55 -7.78 -9.92
C ILE A 259 9.40 -8.93 -9.35
N LEU A 260 10.55 -9.21 -9.97
CA LEU A 260 11.45 -10.29 -9.54
C LEU A 260 12.01 -10.03 -8.15
N GLU A 261 12.45 -8.80 -7.84
CA GLU A 261 12.90 -8.44 -6.49
C GLU A 261 11.77 -8.61 -5.47
N TYR A 262 10.54 -8.20 -5.79
CA TYR A 262 9.39 -8.40 -4.89
C TYR A 262 9.16 -9.90 -4.60
N ILE A 263 9.20 -10.75 -5.63
CA ILE A 263 9.04 -12.21 -5.48
C ILE A 263 10.14 -12.82 -4.61
N HIS A 264 11.41 -12.50 -4.89
CA HIS A 264 12.55 -13.02 -4.13
C HIS A 264 12.48 -12.61 -2.66
N LEU A 265 12.15 -11.35 -2.40
CA LEU A 265 12.06 -10.80 -1.04
C LEU A 265 10.92 -11.43 -0.25
N THR A 266 9.78 -11.72 -0.89
CA THR A 266 8.60 -12.27 -0.23
C THR A 266 8.64 -13.80 -0.05
N LEU A 267 9.41 -14.51 -0.87
CA LEU A 267 9.50 -15.97 -0.83
C LEU A 267 9.84 -16.49 0.59
N GLY A 268 9.09 -17.52 1.02
CA GLY A 268 9.30 -18.18 2.30
C GLY A 268 8.95 -17.33 3.54
N THR A 269 8.21 -16.22 3.38
CA THR A 269 7.81 -15.37 4.52
C THR A 269 6.32 -15.33 4.74
N ASP A 270 5.93 -15.17 6.00
CA ASP A 270 4.54 -15.06 6.42
C ASP A 270 3.90 -13.74 5.99
N HIS A 271 2.58 -13.78 5.80
CA HIS A 271 1.79 -12.56 5.75
C HIS A 271 1.37 -12.19 7.17
N TYR A 272 1.45 -10.90 7.47
CA TYR A 272 1.12 -10.31 8.76
C TYR A 272 -0.10 -9.40 8.64
N GLN A 273 -0.88 -9.37 9.71
CA GLN A 273 -1.84 -8.32 10.03
C GLN A 273 -1.56 -7.81 11.45
N LEU A 274 -2.12 -6.66 11.79
CA LEU A 274 -2.15 -6.20 13.18
C LEU A 274 -2.98 -7.18 14.03
N SER A 275 -2.53 -7.48 15.24
CA SER A 275 -3.31 -8.33 16.14
C SER A 275 -4.64 -7.67 16.52
N LYS A 276 -5.58 -8.49 16.96
CA LYS A 276 -6.93 -8.03 17.36
C LYS A 276 -6.88 -6.88 18.35
N GLY A 277 -7.63 -5.81 18.05
CA GLY A 277 -7.70 -4.60 18.87
C GLY A 277 -6.73 -3.49 18.44
N TYR A 278 -5.79 -3.80 17.54
CA TYR A 278 -4.89 -2.81 16.94
C TYR A 278 -5.35 -2.48 15.52
N THR A 279 -5.27 -1.20 15.18
CA THR A 279 -5.68 -0.65 13.88
C THR A 279 -4.65 0.38 13.40
N ALA A 280 -4.79 0.85 12.17
CA ALA A 280 -4.01 1.98 11.67
C ALA A 280 -4.10 3.22 12.58
N SER A 281 -5.24 3.44 13.26
CA SER A 281 -5.38 4.56 14.20
C SER A 281 -4.49 4.38 15.43
N THR A 282 -4.32 3.15 15.92
CA THR A 282 -3.43 2.89 17.06
C THR A 282 -1.99 3.28 16.73
N ILE A 283 -1.51 2.91 15.55
CA ILE A 283 -0.16 3.27 15.08
C ILE A 283 -0.04 4.78 14.90
N ALA A 284 -1.03 5.42 14.28
CA ALA A 284 -0.99 6.86 14.05
C ALA A 284 -0.94 7.65 15.36
N GLU A 285 -1.73 7.24 16.36
CA GLU A 285 -1.74 7.85 17.69
C GLU A 285 -0.40 7.68 18.42
N LEU A 286 0.22 6.49 18.36
CA LEU A 286 1.54 6.26 18.96
C LEU A 286 2.64 7.09 18.29
N LEU A 287 2.61 7.22 16.96
CA LEU A 287 3.57 8.03 16.22
C LEU A 287 3.37 9.52 16.46
N ALA A 288 2.13 10.00 16.59
CA ALA A 288 1.81 11.40 16.83
C ALA A 288 2.02 11.83 18.30
N LYS A 289 2.01 10.89 19.26
CA LYS A 289 2.11 11.18 20.69
C LYS A 289 3.29 12.10 21.06
N PRO A 290 4.55 11.85 20.65
CA PRO A 290 5.68 12.72 20.98
C PRO A 290 5.62 14.12 20.36
N ILE A 291 4.81 14.29 19.31
CA ILE A 291 4.58 15.59 18.68
C ILE A 291 3.56 16.37 19.53
N ARG A 292 2.47 15.73 19.96
CA ARG A 292 1.44 16.34 20.83
C ARG A 292 2.00 16.72 22.21
N GLU A 293 2.95 15.95 22.73
CA GLU A 293 3.65 16.25 24.00
C GLU A 293 4.45 17.57 23.97
N GLN A 294 4.70 18.16 22.80
CA GLN A 294 5.34 19.49 22.70
C GLN A 294 4.41 20.63 23.16
N GLY A 295 3.09 20.44 23.08
CA GLY A 295 2.10 21.45 23.40
C GLY A 295 0.97 21.54 22.37
N GLU A 296 0.01 22.44 22.65
CA GLU A 296 -1.07 22.75 21.71
C GLU A 296 -0.52 23.41 20.44
N GLY A 297 -1.13 23.12 19.29
CA GLY A 297 -0.73 23.69 18.00
C GLY A 297 0.40 22.97 17.26
N TYR A 298 1.09 22.00 17.87
CA TYR A 298 2.12 21.20 17.19
C TYR A 298 1.57 20.09 16.29
N VAL A 299 0.34 19.64 16.51
CA VAL A 299 -0.42 18.81 15.57
C VAL A 299 -1.62 19.62 15.09
N LYS A 300 -1.58 20.06 13.85
CA LYS A 300 -2.63 20.86 13.21
C LYS A 300 -3.44 19.99 12.26
N LEU A 301 -4.64 19.59 12.68
CA LEU A 301 -5.61 18.91 11.83
C LEU A 301 -6.51 19.93 11.14
N SER A 302 -7.29 19.49 10.15
CA SER A 302 -8.19 20.38 9.39
C SER A 302 -7.48 21.63 8.85
N THR A 303 -6.23 21.50 8.44
CA THR A 303 -5.38 22.64 8.04
C THR A 303 -4.83 22.40 6.64
N GLU A 304 -5.26 23.20 5.69
CA GLU A 304 -4.82 23.15 4.30
C GLU A 304 -3.62 24.09 4.09
N ILE A 305 -2.60 23.61 3.39
CA ILE A 305 -1.44 24.43 3.01
C ILE A 305 -1.75 25.12 1.69
N MET A 306 -1.68 26.44 1.69
CA MET A 306 -1.95 27.26 0.50
C MET A 306 -0.68 27.53 -0.30
N GLY A 307 0.48 27.60 0.35
CA GLY A 307 1.75 27.87 -0.31
C GLY A 307 2.94 27.81 0.64
N LEU A 308 4.13 27.76 0.03
CA LEU A 308 5.43 27.78 0.71
C LEU A 308 6.26 28.92 0.11
N GLU A 309 6.87 29.73 0.98
CA GLU A 309 7.73 30.84 0.58
C GLU A 309 9.02 30.80 1.39
N TYR A 310 10.11 31.29 0.80
CA TYR A 310 11.41 31.36 1.47
C TYR A 310 11.65 32.78 1.99
N ASP A 311 11.91 32.90 3.29
CA ASP A 311 12.27 34.15 3.97
C ASP A 311 13.16 33.85 5.19
N GLY A 312 14.48 33.73 4.98
CA GLY A 312 15.43 33.32 6.02
C GLY A 312 15.21 31.91 6.61
N GLY A 313 14.21 31.20 6.07
CA GLY A 313 13.63 29.92 6.48
C GLY A 313 12.46 29.64 5.54
N VAL A 314 11.63 28.63 5.84
CA VAL A 314 10.44 28.33 5.03
C VAL A 314 9.20 28.78 5.78
N SER A 315 8.51 29.77 5.20
CA SER A 315 7.23 30.29 5.65
C SER A 315 6.10 29.50 5.01
N ILE A 316 5.17 29.02 5.85
CA ILE A 316 4.08 28.12 5.47
C ILE A 316 2.77 28.87 5.63
N LYS A 317 2.09 29.14 4.52
CA LYS A 317 0.77 29.78 4.49
C LYS A 317 -0.31 28.72 4.63
N MET A 318 -1.16 28.85 5.64
CA MET A 318 -2.14 27.83 6.02
C MET A 318 -3.52 28.41 6.19
N LYS A 319 -4.53 27.59 5.88
CA LYS A 319 -5.95 27.90 6.08
C LYS A 319 -6.63 26.79 6.88
N HIS A 320 -7.32 27.16 7.95
CA HIS A 320 -8.13 26.21 8.70
C HIS A 320 -9.41 25.87 7.91
N THR A 321 -9.63 24.59 7.65
CA THR A 321 -10.80 24.05 6.96
C THR A 321 -11.90 23.80 7.99
N THR A 322 -12.61 24.85 8.40
CA THR A 322 -13.79 24.71 9.25
C THR A 322 -14.90 24.01 8.45
N ALA A 323 -15.52 22.98 9.04
CA ALA A 323 -16.73 22.39 8.46
C ALA A 323 -17.80 23.49 8.33
N GLN A 324 -18.48 23.55 7.18
CA GLN A 324 -19.59 24.46 6.90
C GLN A 324 -20.62 24.46 8.05
N ARG A 325 -20.51 25.40 8.99
CA ARG A 325 -21.65 25.82 9.80
C ARG A 325 -22.38 26.87 8.99
N GLN A 326 -23.54 26.49 8.46
CA GLN A 326 -24.45 27.41 7.78
C GLN A 326 -24.68 28.66 8.68
N GLY A 327 -24.31 29.84 8.18
CA GLY A 327 -24.86 31.11 8.68
C GLY A 327 -23.94 32.06 9.46
N GLN A 328 -22.63 31.84 9.55
CA GLN A 328 -21.71 32.87 10.09
C GLN A 328 -20.63 33.24 9.06
N GLN A 329 -20.46 34.56 8.86
CA GLN A 329 -19.49 35.14 7.93
C GLN A 329 -18.07 34.64 8.24
N GLU A 330 -17.37 34.26 7.18
CA GLU A 330 -15.99 33.78 7.17
C GLU A 330 -15.02 34.86 7.70
N GLY A 331 -14.59 34.73 8.95
CA GLY A 331 -13.27 35.22 9.34
C GLY A 331 -12.23 34.26 8.77
N GLN A 332 -11.62 34.62 7.65
CA GLN A 332 -10.49 33.88 7.09
C GLN A 332 -9.24 34.14 7.95
N GLU A 333 -9.03 33.33 8.99
CA GLU A 333 -7.75 33.35 9.71
C GLU A 333 -6.71 32.57 8.88
N GLU A 334 -5.95 33.32 8.08
CA GLU A 334 -4.71 32.82 7.48
C GLU A 334 -3.63 32.78 8.56
N GLU A 335 -3.12 31.58 8.84
CA GLU A 335 -2.03 31.39 9.78
C GLU A 335 -0.71 31.24 9.02
N LEU A 336 0.33 31.93 9.52
CA LEU A 336 1.68 31.86 8.99
C LEU A 336 2.62 31.27 10.05
N ILE A 337 3.35 30.22 9.69
CA ILE A 337 4.43 29.68 10.53
C ILE A 337 5.72 29.63 9.71
N THR A 338 6.80 30.13 10.29
CA THR A 338 8.15 30.03 9.73
C THR A 338 8.95 28.95 10.45
N VAL A 339 9.54 28.03 9.69
CA VAL A 339 10.37 26.93 10.18
C VAL A 339 11.72 26.90 9.46
N ASP A 340 12.71 26.20 10.02
CA ASP A 340 14.03 26.10 9.38
C ASP A 340 13.99 25.20 8.14
N LYS A 341 13.20 24.12 8.19
CA LYS A 341 13.10 23.11 7.12
C LYS A 341 11.68 22.56 7.02
N VAL A 342 11.28 22.13 5.81
CA VAL A 342 10.00 21.47 5.55
C VAL A 342 10.23 20.08 5.00
N VAL A 343 9.44 19.10 5.49
CA VAL A 343 9.31 17.78 4.87
C VAL A 343 7.92 17.65 4.26
N LEU A 344 7.87 17.48 2.94
CA LEU A 344 6.63 17.21 2.21
C LEU A 344 6.36 15.71 2.24
N ALA A 345 5.37 15.33 3.05
CA ALA A 345 4.83 13.97 3.17
C ALA A 345 3.45 13.83 2.52
N THR A 346 3.23 14.58 1.45
CA THR A 346 2.00 14.63 0.65
C THR A 346 2.11 13.73 -0.59
N PRO A 347 1.01 13.50 -1.35
CA PRO A 347 1.14 12.98 -2.71
C PRO A 347 2.07 13.84 -3.57
N ALA A 348 2.76 13.23 -4.54
CA ALA A 348 3.75 13.92 -5.37
C ALA A 348 3.14 15.04 -6.22
N SER A 349 1.88 14.89 -6.64
CA SER A 349 1.11 15.92 -7.34
C SER A 349 0.96 17.20 -6.52
N ILE A 350 0.64 17.06 -5.23
CA ILE A 350 0.53 18.17 -4.28
C ILE A 350 1.91 18.76 -3.95
N ALA A 351 2.91 17.92 -3.68
CA ALA A 351 4.27 18.37 -3.41
C ALA A 351 4.81 19.20 -4.59
N LYS A 352 4.56 18.78 -5.83
CA LYS A 352 4.96 19.51 -7.03
C LYS A 352 4.40 20.94 -7.07
N ILE A 353 3.13 21.13 -6.70
CA ILE A 353 2.47 22.44 -6.66
C ILE A 353 3.09 23.32 -5.56
N LEU A 354 3.26 22.77 -4.36
CA LEU A 354 3.86 23.51 -3.24
C LEU A 354 5.30 23.94 -3.52
N LEU A 355 6.08 23.11 -4.23
CA LEU A 355 7.45 23.44 -4.61
C LEU A 355 7.54 24.54 -5.68
N GLU A 356 6.49 24.78 -6.46
CA GLU A 356 6.49 25.83 -7.48
C GLU A 356 6.52 27.24 -6.86
N GLY A 357 5.73 27.44 -5.81
CA GLY A 357 5.78 28.68 -5.01
C GLY A 357 7.14 28.86 -4.34
N LEU A 358 7.67 27.77 -3.75
CA LEU A 358 8.96 27.81 -3.06
C LEU A 358 10.13 28.09 -4.03
N GLU A 359 10.14 27.46 -5.20
CA GLU A 359 11.15 27.68 -6.26
C GLU A 359 11.20 29.15 -6.66
N SER A 360 10.04 29.76 -6.89
CA SER A 360 9.92 31.17 -7.28
C SER A 360 10.48 32.09 -6.20
N SER A 361 10.05 31.90 -4.94
CA SER A 361 10.50 32.71 -3.80
C SER A 361 11.99 32.55 -3.49
N LEU A 362 12.55 31.34 -3.64
CA LEU A 362 13.99 31.09 -3.50
C LEU A 362 14.81 31.90 -4.51
N ASN A 363 14.35 31.95 -5.77
CA ASN A 363 15.03 32.69 -6.83
C ASN A 363 15.01 34.21 -6.58
N GLU A 364 13.87 34.75 -6.13
CA GLU A 364 13.72 36.16 -5.72
C GLU A 364 14.67 36.52 -4.57
N ASN A 365 14.83 35.61 -3.60
CA ASN A 365 15.75 35.75 -2.47
C ASN A 365 17.21 35.38 -2.81
N ARG A 366 17.56 35.29 -4.10
CA ARG A 366 18.92 35.00 -4.61
C ARG A 366 19.50 33.65 -4.16
N GLN A 367 18.67 32.71 -3.72
CA GLN A 367 19.06 31.33 -3.37
C GLN A 367 19.09 30.42 -4.63
N ILE A 368 19.81 30.84 -5.66
CA ILE A 368 19.74 30.24 -7.02
C ILE A 368 20.11 28.75 -7.04
N LYS A 369 21.08 28.32 -6.22
CA LYS A 369 21.49 26.91 -6.15
C LYS A 369 20.36 26.02 -5.61
N GLU A 370 19.72 26.46 -4.54
CA GLU A 370 18.61 25.75 -3.92
C GLU A 370 17.36 25.81 -4.80
N GLY A 371 17.05 26.97 -5.40
CA GLY A 371 15.99 27.11 -6.39
C GLY A 371 16.13 26.14 -7.56
N ARG A 372 17.34 26.00 -8.14
CA ARG A 372 17.61 25.01 -9.20
C ARG A 372 17.39 23.57 -8.73
N ARG A 373 17.82 23.24 -7.51
CA ARG A 373 17.62 21.90 -6.92
C ARG A 373 16.13 21.61 -6.73
N VAL A 374 15.36 22.57 -6.20
CA VAL A 374 13.91 22.47 -6.04
C VAL A 374 13.22 22.30 -7.41
N GLY A 375 13.65 23.02 -8.44
CA GLY A 375 13.15 22.84 -9.81
C GLY A 375 13.41 21.43 -10.37
N GLN A 376 14.58 20.85 -10.13
CA GLN A 376 14.89 19.46 -10.49
C GLN A 376 14.02 18.45 -9.71
N MET A 377 13.84 18.68 -8.41
CA MET A 377 12.95 17.89 -7.57
C MET A 377 11.50 17.95 -8.07
N ARG A 378 11.00 19.13 -8.44
CA ARG A 378 9.67 19.34 -9.01
C ARG A 378 9.50 18.59 -10.34
N ALA A 379 10.50 18.64 -11.21
CA ALA A 379 10.51 17.88 -12.46
C ALA A 379 10.50 16.36 -12.23
N ALA A 380 11.21 15.88 -11.20
CA ALA A 380 11.22 14.47 -10.80
C ALA A 380 9.86 14.02 -10.24
N LEU A 381 9.22 14.83 -9.39
CA LEU A 381 7.87 14.58 -8.87
C LEU A 381 6.84 14.49 -10.00
N GLY A 382 7.01 15.28 -11.08
CA GLY A 382 6.19 15.22 -12.28
C GLY A 382 6.25 13.90 -13.06
N LYS A 383 7.21 13.02 -12.75
CA LYS A 383 7.34 11.67 -13.35
C LYS A 383 6.66 10.57 -12.53
N VAL A 384 6.11 10.91 -11.35
CA VAL A 384 5.36 9.96 -10.52
C VAL A 384 3.94 9.87 -11.06
N ASN A 385 3.56 8.68 -11.51
CA ASN A 385 2.21 8.41 -12.00
C ASN A 385 1.32 7.88 -10.88
N TYR A 386 0.05 8.26 -10.88
CA TYR A 386 -0.94 7.80 -9.92
C TYR A 386 -2.12 7.12 -10.63
N ARG A 387 -2.78 6.22 -9.90
CA ARG A 387 -4.11 5.72 -10.23
C ARG A 387 -5.06 6.03 -9.09
N GLU A 388 -6.26 6.49 -9.43
CA GLU A 388 -7.39 6.44 -8.50
C GLU A 388 -7.72 4.97 -8.23
N THR A 389 -7.96 4.66 -6.97
CA THR A 389 -8.41 3.37 -6.46
C THR A 389 -9.70 3.60 -5.69
N ILE A 390 -10.70 2.78 -5.98
CA ILE A 390 -11.95 2.76 -5.25
C ILE A 390 -11.94 1.56 -4.32
N VAL A 391 -12.26 1.77 -3.05
CA VAL A 391 -12.46 0.69 -2.09
C VAL A 391 -13.86 0.82 -1.50
N VAL A 392 -14.68 -0.21 -1.74
CA VAL A 392 -16.04 -0.29 -1.21
C VAL A 392 -16.04 -1.28 -0.07
N THR A 393 -16.49 -0.85 1.10
CA THR A 393 -16.75 -1.74 2.25
C THR A 393 -18.24 -2.03 2.28
N HIS A 394 -18.66 -3.29 2.24
CA HIS A 394 -20.06 -3.67 2.04
C HIS A 394 -20.36 -5.08 2.59
N ARG A 395 -21.63 -5.51 2.48
CA ARG A 395 -22.11 -6.86 2.86
C ARG A 395 -22.68 -7.66 1.68
N ASP A 396 -22.45 -7.20 0.46
CA ASP A 396 -23.01 -7.84 -0.74
C ASP A 396 -22.22 -9.08 -1.17
N THR A 397 -22.71 -10.27 -0.81
CA THR A 397 -22.06 -11.53 -1.18
C THR A 397 -22.28 -11.94 -2.64
N SER A 398 -23.09 -11.21 -3.41
CA SER A 398 -23.39 -11.54 -4.80
C SER A 398 -22.18 -11.46 -5.73
N ILE A 399 -21.20 -10.63 -5.36
CA ILE A 399 -19.95 -10.42 -6.12
C ILE A 399 -18.89 -11.50 -5.86
N LEU A 400 -19.09 -12.35 -4.86
CA LEU A 400 -18.17 -13.43 -4.51
C LEU A 400 -18.34 -14.62 -5.46
N PRO A 401 -17.30 -15.45 -5.67
CA PRO A 401 -17.44 -16.68 -6.40
C PRO A 401 -18.39 -17.67 -5.69
N SER A 402 -18.60 -18.82 -6.34
CA SER A 402 -19.37 -19.94 -5.80
C SER A 402 -18.95 -20.25 -4.36
N SER A 403 -19.89 -20.65 -3.51
CA SER A 403 -19.62 -20.89 -2.08
C SER A 403 -18.46 -21.87 -1.83
N LYS A 404 -18.25 -22.84 -2.73
CA LYS A 404 -17.15 -23.82 -2.67
C LYS A 404 -15.78 -23.22 -3.01
N ASP A 405 -15.78 -22.16 -3.82
CA ASP A 405 -14.57 -21.52 -4.34
C ASP A 405 -14.17 -20.25 -3.57
N ARG A 406 -15.03 -19.75 -2.67
CA ARG A 406 -14.72 -18.59 -1.82
C ARG A 406 -13.45 -18.82 -1.01
N ARG A 407 -12.56 -17.84 -1.02
CA ARG A 407 -11.32 -17.80 -0.23
C ARG A 407 -11.23 -16.47 0.52
N ASP A 408 -10.16 -16.27 1.29
CA ASP A 408 -9.96 -15.03 2.05
C ASP A 408 -9.87 -13.81 1.13
N LEU A 409 -9.20 -13.98 -0.02
CA LEU A 409 -9.08 -13.00 -1.08
C LEU A 409 -9.63 -13.58 -2.40
N ASN A 410 -10.56 -12.88 -3.02
CA ASN A 410 -11.25 -13.35 -4.22
C ASN A 410 -11.00 -12.36 -5.35
N PHE A 411 -10.22 -12.79 -6.34
CA PHE A 411 -9.89 -12.02 -7.52
C PHE A 411 -10.85 -12.32 -8.67
N PHE A 412 -11.35 -11.26 -9.27
CA PHE A 412 -12.15 -11.29 -10.48
C PHE A 412 -11.47 -10.40 -11.53
N LEU A 413 -11.04 -11.03 -12.62
CA LEU A 413 -10.49 -10.32 -13.77
C LEU A 413 -11.59 -10.22 -14.84
N PRO A 414 -12.12 -9.02 -15.12
CA PRO A 414 -13.15 -8.83 -16.13
C PRO A 414 -12.56 -8.89 -17.55
N ASP A 415 -13.35 -9.39 -18.49
CA ASP A 415 -13.07 -9.32 -19.93
C ASP A 415 -13.59 -7.98 -20.50
N THR A 416 -13.10 -7.53 -21.66
CA THR A 416 -13.58 -6.28 -22.30
C THR A 416 -15.03 -6.35 -22.76
N SER A 417 -15.55 -7.55 -23.02
CA SER A 417 -16.95 -7.79 -23.34
C SER A 417 -17.86 -7.85 -22.10
N PHE A 418 -17.28 -7.79 -20.90
CA PHE A 418 -18.05 -7.86 -19.67
C PHE A 418 -18.77 -6.55 -19.40
N SER A 419 -20.10 -6.62 -19.28
CA SER A 419 -20.94 -5.53 -18.82
C SER A 419 -21.63 -5.93 -17.52
N SER A 420 -21.45 -5.12 -16.47
CA SER A 420 -22.15 -5.31 -15.20
C SER A 420 -23.62 -4.90 -15.35
N ARG A 421 -24.51 -5.51 -14.55
CA ARG A 421 -25.91 -5.04 -14.49
C ARG A 421 -25.94 -3.59 -13.97
N PRO A 422 -26.77 -2.71 -14.53
CA PRO A 422 -26.85 -1.32 -14.08
C PRO A 422 -27.27 -1.25 -12.61
N SER A 423 -26.58 -0.42 -11.84
CA SER A 423 -26.96 -0.11 -10.46
C SER A 423 -28.24 0.75 -10.47
N PRO A 424 -29.16 0.60 -9.51
CA PRO A 424 -30.35 1.44 -9.41
C PRO A 424 -29.98 2.93 -9.39
N GLU A 425 -30.72 3.76 -10.15
CA GLU A 425 -30.38 5.15 -10.47
C GLU A 425 -30.26 6.09 -9.25
N THR A 426 -30.76 5.71 -8.08
CA THR A 426 -30.93 6.64 -6.97
C THR A 426 -29.64 7.02 -6.25
N HIS A 427 -28.56 6.25 -6.31
CA HIS A 427 -27.19 6.67 -5.93
C HIS A 427 -26.16 5.66 -6.49
N PRO A 428 -25.51 5.90 -7.65
CA PRO A 428 -24.61 4.92 -8.24
C PRO A 428 -23.33 4.77 -7.39
N ILE A 429 -23.09 3.56 -6.87
CA ILE A 429 -21.79 3.21 -6.27
C ILE A 429 -20.75 3.17 -7.38
N PRO A 430 -19.58 3.83 -7.22
CA PRO A 430 -18.59 3.85 -8.28
C PRO A 430 -18.03 2.45 -8.53
N TYR A 431 -18.06 2.04 -9.79
CA TYR A 431 -17.42 0.82 -10.30
C TYR A 431 -16.69 1.13 -11.60
N LEU A 432 -15.73 0.28 -11.96
CA LEU A 432 -14.84 0.48 -13.10
C LEU A 432 -15.28 -0.45 -14.23
N THR A 433 -15.86 0.14 -15.28
CA THR A 433 -16.18 -0.60 -16.51
C THR A 433 -14.88 -0.96 -17.23
N PRO A 434 -14.63 -2.24 -17.55
CA PRO A 434 -13.43 -2.65 -18.26
C PRO A 434 -13.40 -2.02 -19.67
N THR A 435 -12.31 -1.34 -19.98
CA THR A 435 -12.00 -0.87 -21.34
C THR A 435 -10.62 -1.37 -21.74
N GLU A 436 -10.26 -1.34 -23.03
CA GLU A 436 -8.95 -1.81 -23.51
C GLU A 436 -7.75 -1.22 -22.74
N ASN A 437 -7.89 0.03 -22.26
CA ASN A 437 -6.83 0.73 -21.53
C ASN A 437 -7.01 0.75 -20.01
N ALA A 438 -8.14 0.26 -19.49
CA ALA A 438 -8.48 0.33 -18.06
C ALA A 438 -9.17 -0.96 -17.59
N ILE A 439 -8.43 -2.07 -17.62
CA ILE A 439 -8.84 -3.33 -16.99
C ILE A 439 -8.15 -3.42 -15.63
N TYR A 440 -8.94 -3.48 -14.57
CA TYR A 440 -8.46 -3.71 -13.20
C TYR A 440 -8.88 -5.09 -12.73
N THR A 441 -8.06 -5.70 -11.89
CA THR A 441 -8.50 -6.86 -11.11
C THR A 441 -9.33 -6.36 -9.94
N GLN A 442 -10.59 -6.78 -9.89
CA GLN A 442 -11.40 -6.63 -8.69
C GLN A 442 -10.87 -7.59 -7.63
N ALA A 443 -10.54 -7.06 -6.45
CA ALA A 443 -10.07 -7.86 -5.33
C ALA A 443 -11.02 -7.71 -4.15
N THR A 444 -11.67 -8.81 -3.75
CA THR A 444 -12.63 -8.82 -2.63
C THR A 444 -12.09 -9.62 -1.45
N GLN A 445 -11.81 -8.93 -0.35
CA GLN A 445 -11.42 -9.53 0.92
C GLN A 445 -12.65 -9.90 1.75
N ILE A 446 -12.65 -11.11 2.31
CA ILE A 446 -13.61 -11.53 3.33
C ILE A 446 -13.05 -11.20 4.71
N ILE A 447 -13.74 -10.34 5.46
CA ILE A 447 -13.36 -9.91 6.81
C ILE A 447 -14.36 -10.48 7.81
N SER A 448 -13.87 -11.43 8.62
CA SER A 448 -14.67 -12.03 9.68
C SER A 448 -14.77 -11.11 10.90
N PRO A 449 -15.92 -11.08 11.60
CA PRO A 449 -16.05 -10.31 12.82
C PRO A 449 -15.09 -10.83 13.91
N PRO A 450 -14.61 -9.98 14.82
CA PRO A 450 -13.83 -10.40 15.99
C PRO A 450 -14.49 -11.55 16.76
N LYS A 451 -13.70 -12.50 17.29
CA LYS A 451 -14.19 -13.69 18.03
C LYS A 451 -15.20 -13.35 19.14
N ARG A 452 -15.05 -12.20 19.81
CA ARG A 452 -15.99 -11.73 20.83
C ARG A 452 -17.40 -11.48 20.27
N LEU A 453 -17.49 -10.91 19.07
CA LEU A 453 -18.76 -10.68 18.37
C LEU A 453 -19.31 -11.98 17.79
N GLN A 454 -18.46 -12.89 17.31
CA GLN A 454 -18.87 -14.22 16.86
C GLN A 454 -19.57 -15.03 17.97
N ARG A 455 -19.02 -15.00 19.20
CA ARG A 455 -19.60 -15.68 20.37
C ARG A 455 -20.99 -15.18 20.77
N ARG A 456 -21.34 -13.95 20.40
CA ARG A 456 -22.69 -13.37 20.62
C ARG A 456 -23.69 -13.75 19.51
N GLY A 457 -23.39 -14.79 18.72
CA GLY A 457 -24.25 -15.28 17.64
C GLY A 457 -24.32 -14.36 16.42
N ARG A 458 -23.42 -13.38 16.29
CA ARG A 458 -23.41 -12.41 15.17
C ARG A 458 -22.52 -12.86 14.01
N THR A 459 -22.72 -14.08 13.54
CA THR A 459 -22.02 -14.65 12.37
C THR A 459 -22.36 -13.93 11.07
N ASP A 460 -23.53 -13.30 11.02
CA ASP A 460 -24.12 -12.65 9.85
C ASP A 460 -23.48 -11.28 9.57
N ALA A 461 -22.57 -10.84 10.44
CA ALA A 461 -21.89 -9.56 10.37
C ALA A 461 -20.64 -9.57 9.48
N MET A 462 -20.45 -10.57 8.60
CA MET A 462 -19.33 -10.61 7.67
C MET A 462 -19.24 -9.30 6.87
N VAL A 463 -18.05 -8.74 6.79
CA VAL A 463 -17.77 -7.53 6.03
C VAL A 463 -16.91 -7.91 4.83
N LEU A 464 -17.23 -7.34 3.68
CA LEU A 464 -16.46 -7.46 2.45
C LEU A 464 -15.79 -6.12 2.17
N GLN A 465 -14.54 -6.18 1.73
CA GLN A 465 -13.84 -5.02 1.20
C GLN A 465 -13.42 -5.30 -0.23
N THR A 466 -14.01 -4.58 -1.17
CA THR A 466 -13.77 -4.75 -2.60
C THR A 466 -13.01 -3.55 -3.14
N THR A 467 -11.81 -3.83 -3.64
CA THR A 467 -10.95 -2.86 -4.31
C THR A 467 -11.21 -2.93 -5.82
N ASN A 468 -11.37 -1.77 -6.45
CA ASN A 468 -11.61 -1.57 -7.86
C ASN A 468 -12.74 -2.47 -8.39
N PRO A 469 -13.98 -2.32 -7.85
CA PRO A 469 -15.10 -3.16 -8.26
C PRO A 469 -15.34 -3.03 -9.76
N ALA A 470 -15.36 -4.16 -10.47
CA ALA A 470 -15.80 -4.27 -11.86
C ALA A 470 -17.27 -4.69 -11.94
N VAL A 471 -17.78 -5.32 -10.87
CA VAL A 471 -19.18 -5.71 -10.72
C VAL A 471 -19.89 -4.67 -9.86
N ALA A 472 -21.10 -4.27 -10.26
CA ALA A 472 -21.93 -3.36 -9.48
C ALA A 472 -22.27 -3.97 -8.11
N ILE A 473 -22.10 -3.18 -7.05
CA ILE A 473 -22.41 -3.58 -5.67
C ILE A 473 -23.77 -3.01 -5.29
N ASP A 474 -24.62 -3.83 -4.65
CA ASP A 474 -25.91 -3.41 -4.12
C ASP A 474 -25.77 -2.24 -3.13
N THR A 475 -26.34 -1.09 -3.48
CA THR A 475 -26.28 0.17 -2.71
C THR A 475 -26.79 0.00 -1.29
N SER A 476 -27.81 -0.85 -1.09
CA SER A 476 -28.41 -1.10 0.23
C SER A 476 -27.47 -1.84 1.20
N LYS A 477 -26.41 -2.46 0.69
CA LYS A 477 -25.43 -3.24 1.46
C LYS A 477 -24.08 -2.53 1.62
N VAL A 478 -23.93 -1.32 1.08
CA VAL A 478 -22.70 -0.53 1.21
C VAL A 478 -22.61 0.09 2.61
N LEU A 479 -21.44 -0.07 3.23
CA LEU A 479 -21.10 0.54 4.51
C LEU A 479 -20.25 1.80 4.32
N SER A 480 -19.34 1.79 3.34
CA SER A 480 -18.54 2.96 2.96
C SER A 480 -17.96 2.85 1.56
N VAL A 481 -17.61 4.00 0.98
CA VAL A 481 -16.84 4.12 -0.25
C VAL A 481 -15.67 5.06 0.00
N SER A 482 -14.46 4.59 -0.26
CA SER A 482 -13.23 5.38 -0.18
C SER A 482 -12.58 5.50 -1.54
N LYS A 483 -12.20 6.73 -1.91
CA LYS A 483 -11.37 7.01 -3.08
C LYS A 483 -9.97 7.36 -2.60
N LEU A 484 -8.97 6.71 -3.19
CA LEU A 484 -7.57 6.81 -2.82
C LEU A 484 -6.73 7.02 -4.07
N GLU A 485 -5.64 7.76 -3.96
CA GLU A 485 -4.63 7.82 -5.02
C GLU A 485 -3.45 6.93 -4.65
N ARG A 486 -2.99 6.10 -5.59
CA ARG A 486 -1.83 5.22 -5.39
C ARG A 486 -0.79 5.44 -6.47
N ALA A 487 0.44 5.71 -6.02
CA ALA A 487 1.57 5.86 -6.90
C ALA A 487 1.92 4.52 -7.56
N LEU A 488 2.20 4.57 -8.85
CA LEU A 488 2.77 3.45 -9.60
C LEU A 488 4.27 3.33 -9.32
N PRO A 489 4.86 2.13 -9.43
CA PRO A 489 6.30 1.98 -9.42
C PRO A 489 6.97 2.90 -10.45
N LEU A 490 8.09 3.52 -10.06
CA LEU A 490 8.82 4.42 -10.93
C LEU A 490 9.36 3.66 -12.14
N LYS A 491 9.19 4.20 -13.35
CA LYS A 491 9.72 3.60 -14.59
C LYS A 491 11.25 3.68 -14.67
N GLN A 492 11.84 4.71 -14.08
CA GLN A 492 13.30 4.94 -14.06
C GLN A 492 13.77 5.36 -12.65
N PRO A 493 13.68 4.48 -11.63
CA PRO A 493 13.96 4.88 -10.25
C PRO A 493 15.40 5.37 -10.04
N ASN A 494 16.40 4.84 -10.77
CA ASN A 494 17.81 5.24 -10.68
C ASN A 494 18.05 6.70 -11.11
N LYS A 495 17.16 7.25 -11.94
CA LYS A 495 17.23 8.65 -12.39
C LYS A 495 16.37 9.57 -11.53
N ILE A 496 15.22 9.07 -11.07
CA ILE A 496 14.21 9.87 -10.38
C ILE A 496 14.53 9.99 -8.88
N LEU A 497 14.86 8.89 -8.21
CA LEU A 497 15.07 8.88 -6.76
C LEU A 497 16.21 9.81 -6.30
N PRO A 498 17.38 9.89 -6.97
CA PRO A 498 18.41 10.84 -6.58
C PRO A 498 17.96 12.30 -6.64
N GLN A 499 17.06 12.64 -7.59
CA GLN A 499 16.51 13.99 -7.73
C GLN A 499 15.47 14.34 -6.64
N LEU A 500 14.91 13.33 -5.96
CA LEU A 500 13.99 13.52 -4.83
C LEU A 500 14.72 13.62 -3.48
N ARG A 501 16.01 13.32 -3.44
CA ARG A 501 16.83 13.36 -2.22
C ARG A 501 17.44 14.76 -2.02
N SER A 502 17.80 15.07 -0.78
CA SER A 502 18.69 16.20 -0.50
C SER A 502 20.08 15.88 -1.03
N SER A 503 20.72 16.85 -1.65
CA SER A 503 22.10 16.76 -2.16
C SER A 503 22.94 17.97 -1.71
N SER A 504 22.43 18.75 -0.75
CA SER A 504 23.00 20.02 -0.33
C SER A 504 22.77 20.23 1.16
N LEU A 505 23.80 20.69 1.87
CA LEU A 505 23.71 21.14 3.27
C LEU A 505 22.68 22.26 3.45
N ASP A 506 22.45 23.02 2.37
CA ASP A 506 21.53 24.15 2.33
C ASP A 506 20.07 23.81 2.02
N SER A 507 19.75 22.52 1.95
CA SER A 507 18.40 22.08 1.62
C SER A 507 17.38 22.58 2.64
N CYS A 508 16.39 23.36 2.18
CA CYS A 508 15.29 23.85 3.00
C CYS A 508 14.05 22.95 2.91
N VAL A 509 13.99 22.07 1.91
CA VAL A 509 12.87 21.16 1.67
C VAL A 509 13.32 19.73 1.35
N TYR A 510 12.58 18.77 1.92
CA TYR A 510 12.79 17.33 1.80
C TYR A 510 11.48 16.64 1.42
N ILE A 511 11.57 15.45 0.83
CA ILE A 511 10.41 14.65 0.42
C ILE A 511 10.34 13.37 1.25
N SER A 512 9.14 12.96 1.65
CA SER A 512 8.89 11.65 2.24
C SER A 512 7.60 11.08 1.67
N GLY A 513 7.55 9.79 1.35
CA GLY A 513 6.38 9.18 0.72
C GLY A 513 6.71 7.85 0.08
N SER A 514 5.70 7.00 -0.11
CA SER A 514 5.90 5.68 -0.71
C SER A 514 6.55 5.71 -2.09
N TYR A 515 6.34 6.78 -2.86
CA TYR A 515 6.92 6.99 -4.19
C TYR A 515 8.39 7.45 -4.15
N ALA A 516 8.88 7.90 -3.00
CA ALA A 516 10.25 8.39 -2.80
C ALA A 516 11.20 7.30 -2.27
N TYR A 517 10.80 6.03 -2.43
CA TYR A 517 11.57 4.85 -2.05
C TYR A 517 11.50 3.80 -3.16
N PRO A 518 12.55 3.00 -3.39
CA PRO A 518 12.54 2.03 -4.49
C PRO A 518 11.55 0.88 -4.30
N GLY A 519 11.15 0.30 -5.44
CA GLY A 519 10.24 -0.84 -5.50
C GLY A 519 8.78 -0.45 -5.71
N ILE A 520 7.87 -1.29 -5.23
CA ILE A 520 6.43 -1.04 -5.29
C ILE A 520 6.06 -0.06 -4.17
N PRO A 521 5.38 1.07 -4.47
CA PRO A 521 5.00 2.09 -3.47
C PRO A 521 4.00 1.59 -2.43
N LEU A 522 4.50 0.85 -1.44
CA LEU A 522 3.76 0.26 -0.32
C LEU A 522 4.21 0.89 1.02
N LEU A 523 3.70 0.36 2.14
CA LEU A 523 4.01 0.87 3.48
C LEU A 523 5.50 0.86 3.80
N GLU A 524 6.26 -0.12 3.28
CA GLU A 524 7.72 -0.14 3.42
C GLU A 524 8.35 1.13 2.83
N GLY A 525 7.88 1.59 1.66
CA GLY A 525 8.38 2.81 1.04
C GLY A 525 8.08 4.07 1.85
N CYS A 526 6.95 4.10 2.57
CA CYS A 526 6.65 5.19 3.50
C CYS A 526 7.67 5.25 4.64
N VAL A 527 7.99 4.11 5.27
CA VAL A 527 8.94 4.05 6.38
C VAL A 527 10.38 4.26 5.90
N GLY A 528 10.73 3.65 4.76
CA GLY A 528 12.04 3.77 4.14
C GLY A 528 12.37 5.20 3.73
N SER A 529 11.47 5.88 3.02
CA SER A 529 11.66 7.30 2.67
C SER A 529 11.72 8.19 3.91
N ALA A 530 10.87 7.97 4.92
CA ALA A 530 10.92 8.70 6.19
C ALA A 530 12.28 8.55 6.88
N LYS A 531 12.77 7.31 7.02
CA LYS A 531 14.10 7.04 7.60
C LYS A 531 15.20 7.79 6.84
N MET A 532 15.26 7.63 5.52
CA MET A 532 16.30 8.27 4.70
C MET A 532 16.26 9.80 4.78
N THR A 533 15.06 10.38 4.76
CA THR A 533 14.87 11.82 4.88
C THR A 533 15.32 12.35 6.23
N VAL A 534 15.03 11.64 7.32
CA VAL A 534 15.50 12.03 8.66
C VAL A 534 17.01 11.89 8.80
N GLU A 535 17.60 10.81 8.28
CA GLU A 535 19.05 10.61 8.30
C GLU A 535 19.79 11.72 7.56
N SER A 536 19.33 12.05 6.35
CA SER A 536 19.89 13.14 5.54
C SER A 536 19.69 14.50 6.20
N LEU A 537 18.49 14.83 6.67
CA LEU A 537 18.20 16.11 7.31
C LEU A 537 19.10 16.34 8.54
N LEU A 538 19.27 15.31 9.38
CA LEU A 538 20.10 15.40 10.57
C LEU A 538 21.61 15.43 10.23
N ALA A 539 22.03 14.74 9.18
CA ALA A 539 23.40 14.83 8.67
C ALA A 539 23.71 16.25 8.19
N ASP A 540 22.84 16.82 7.34
CA ASP A 540 22.96 18.18 6.82
C ASP A 540 23.05 19.20 7.97
N ALA A 541 22.16 19.07 8.98
CA ALA A 541 22.13 19.95 10.14
C ALA A 541 23.37 19.82 11.05
N TYR A 542 23.88 18.60 11.22
CA TYR A 542 25.06 18.34 12.04
C TYR A 542 26.33 18.87 11.38
N GLU A 543 26.50 18.61 10.08
CA GLU A 543 27.66 19.06 9.31
C GLU A 543 27.68 20.58 9.20
N ARG A 544 26.55 21.23 8.96
CA ARG A 544 26.47 22.70 9.00
C ARG A 544 26.89 23.27 10.35
N ARG A 545 26.50 22.64 11.47
CA ARG A 545 26.80 23.13 12.82
C ARG A 545 28.25 22.90 13.22
N THR A 546 28.85 21.79 12.79
CA THR A 546 30.13 21.32 13.34
C THR A 546 31.29 21.35 12.33
N GLY A 547 30.99 21.40 11.03
CA GLY A 547 31.96 21.19 9.95
C GLY A 547 32.38 19.73 9.76
N PHE A 548 31.82 18.79 10.52
CA PHE A 548 32.17 17.36 10.47
C PHE A 548 31.00 16.52 9.96
N VAL A 549 31.34 15.41 9.29
CA VAL A 549 30.35 14.40 8.89
C VAL A 549 29.74 13.77 10.14
N ARG A 550 28.41 13.69 10.19
CA ARG A 550 27.69 13.05 11.30
C ARG A 550 28.07 11.57 11.36
N PRO A 551 28.45 11.01 12.54
CA PRO A 551 28.60 9.57 12.69
C PRO A 551 27.31 8.84 12.30
N ILE A 552 27.43 7.68 11.66
CA ILE A 552 26.29 6.86 11.25
C ILE A 552 25.57 6.38 12.52
N LEU A 553 24.44 7.02 12.83
CA LEU A 553 23.58 6.69 13.96
C LEU A 553 22.20 6.31 13.45
N PRO A 554 21.58 5.22 13.96
CA PRO A 554 20.25 4.82 13.57
C PRO A 554 19.24 5.94 13.85
N ALA A 555 18.47 6.35 12.84
CA ALA A 555 17.44 7.38 13.04
C ALA A 555 16.42 6.97 14.11
N GLY A 556 16.18 7.87 15.07
CA GLY A 556 15.14 7.74 16.10
C GLY A 556 15.46 6.73 17.19
N LYS A 557 16.74 6.34 17.34
CA LYS A 557 17.20 5.31 18.30
C LYS A 557 16.46 3.96 18.13
N LEU A 558 16.06 3.65 16.90
CA LEU A 558 15.44 2.37 16.53
C LEU A 558 16.50 1.36 16.09
N ASP A 559 16.30 0.09 16.44
CA ASP A 559 17.01 -1.02 15.81
C ASP A 559 16.33 -1.39 14.48
N TRP A 560 16.88 -0.88 13.38
CA TRP A 560 16.38 -1.14 12.02
C TRP A 560 16.71 -2.56 11.51
N GLU A 561 17.51 -3.35 12.23
CA GLU A 561 17.93 -4.68 11.82
C GLU A 561 16.98 -5.80 12.27
N VAL A 562 16.13 -5.55 13.28
CA VAL A 562 15.20 -6.55 13.85
C VAL A 562 14.25 -7.09 12.79
N GLY A 563 13.66 -6.23 11.97
CA GLY A 563 12.70 -6.62 10.94
C GLY A 563 13.29 -7.38 9.76
N LYS A 564 14.63 -7.46 9.63
CA LYS A 564 15.28 -8.33 8.64
C LYS A 564 15.21 -9.83 9.00
N GLY A 565 14.73 -10.16 10.19
CA GLY A 565 14.53 -11.53 10.66
C GLY A 565 15.80 -12.21 11.16
N GLY A 566 15.71 -13.52 11.40
CA GLY A 566 16.82 -14.33 11.91
C GLY A 566 17.94 -14.56 10.88
N ARG A 567 18.96 -15.35 11.29
CA ARG A 567 20.15 -15.63 10.45
C ARG A 567 19.78 -16.14 9.05
N PHE A 568 18.89 -17.13 8.95
CA PHE A 568 18.43 -17.66 7.67
C PHE A 568 17.77 -16.61 6.77
N ALA A 569 16.91 -15.76 7.34
CA ALA A 569 16.24 -14.70 6.59
C ALA A 569 17.23 -13.65 6.06
N LYS A 570 18.25 -13.31 6.86
CA LYS A 570 19.36 -12.43 6.48
C LYS A 570 20.24 -13.05 5.41
N THR A 571 20.56 -14.34 5.50
CA THR A 571 21.34 -15.06 4.48
C THR A 571 20.59 -15.17 3.15
N TRP A 572 19.29 -15.47 3.16
CA TRP A 572 18.47 -15.54 1.93
C TRP A 572 18.35 -14.17 1.22
N ARG A 573 18.36 -13.09 1.99
CA ARG A 573 18.25 -11.69 1.49
C ARG A 573 19.60 -10.99 1.46
N TRP A 574 20.68 -11.75 1.47
CA TRP A 574 22.00 -11.20 1.27
C TRP A 574 22.21 -10.93 -0.21
N ARG A 575 22.88 -9.82 -0.52
CA ARG A 575 23.15 -9.38 -1.89
C ARG A 575 24.65 -9.21 -2.09
N TRP A 576 25.17 -9.66 -3.23
CA TRP A 576 26.59 -9.52 -3.59
C TRP A 576 27.00 -8.06 -3.79
N TYR A 577 26.11 -7.27 -4.37
CA TYR A 577 26.32 -5.86 -4.67
C TYR A 577 25.23 -5.03 -3.98
N GLU A 578 25.58 -3.86 -3.45
CA GLU A 578 24.54 -2.91 -3.03
C GLU A 578 23.70 -2.56 -4.26
N SER A 579 22.37 -2.60 -4.11
CA SER A 579 21.50 -2.38 -5.27
C SER A 579 21.67 -0.96 -5.78
N THR A 580 21.57 -0.79 -7.10
CA THR A 580 21.53 0.52 -7.75
C THR A 580 20.39 1.42 -7.24
N TRP A 581 19.43 0.84 -6.51
CA TRP A 581 18.22 1.49 -6.02
C TRP A 581 18.35 2.14 -4.64
N ARG A 582 19.32 1.72 -3.82
CA ARG A 582 19.45 2.16 -2.42
C ARG A 582 20.21 3.47 -2.32
#